data_AF-A0A2R6KWM8-F1
#
_entry.id   AF-A0A2R6KWM8-F1
#
_cell.length_a   1.000
_cell.length_b   1.000
_cell.length_c   1.000
_cell.angle_alpha   90.00
_cell.angle_beta   90.00
_cell.angle_gamma   90.00
#
_symmetry.space_group_name_H-M   'P 1'
#
loop_
_entity.id
_entity.type
_entity.pdbx_description
1 polymer ?
#
loop_
_entity_poly.entity_id
_entity_poly.type
_entity_poly.pdbx_seq_one_letter_code
_entity_poly.pdbx_strand_id
1 'polypeptide(L)' 'MENLGGERVDPDGDRVEGDGWTADLSEASANPAGAIELSEVTVTFEGEPAVLSPLIERFDRKAIRAGG' A
#
# COMPACT_ATOMS: atom_id res chain seq x y z
N MET A 1 -6.99 -2.76 -0.77
CA MET A 1 -6.69 -2.05 -2.03
C MET A 1 -7.78 -2.17 -3.08
N GLU A 2 -8.93 -2.76 -2.75
CA GLU A 2 -10.10 -2.92 -3.63
C GLU A 2 -10.59 -1.59 -4.22
N ASN A 3 -10.44 -0.50 -3.46
CA ASN A 3 -10.82 0.86 -3.88
C ASN A 3 -9.86 1.48 -4.91
N LEU A 4 -8.71 0.86 -5.17
CA LEU A 4 -7.77 1.22 -6.24
C LEU A 4 -7.96 0.31 -7.46
N GLY A 5 -8.97 -0.56 -7.45
CA GLY A 5 -9.22 -1.55 -8.50
C GLY A 5 -8.27 -2.75 -8.45
N GLY A 6 -7.58 -2.98 -7.33
CA GLY A 6 -6.73 -4.14 -7.12
C GLY A 6 -7.41 -5.17 -6.21
N GLU A 7 -7.28 -6.45 -6.56
CA GLU A 7 -7.80 -7.60 -5.83
C GLU A 7 -6.68 -8.32 -5.09
N ARG A 8 -6.96 -8.86 -3.90
CA ARG A 8 -5.97 -9.63 -3.16
C ARG A 8 -5.90 -11.03 -3.75
N VAL A 9 -4.76 -11.33 -4.37
CA VAL A 9 -4.55 -12.63 -5.05
C VAL A 9 -3.94 -13.67 -4.14
N ASP A 10 -3.36 -13.23 -3.02
CA ASP A 10 -2.86 -14.12 -1.98
C ASP A 10 -3.78 -14.09 -0.74
N PRO A 11 -4.43 -15.21 -0.38
CA PRO A 11 -5.33 -15.26 0.76
C PRO A 11 -4.61 -15.05 2.10
N ASP A 12 -3.34 -15.47 2.22
CA ASP A 12 -2.51 -15.37 3.41
C ASP A 12 -1.39 -14.32 3.28
N GLY A 13 -1.27 -13.68 2.12
CA GLY A 13 -0.13 -12.88 1.74
C GLY A 13 -0.45 -11.43 1.41
N ASP A 14 0.64 -10.72 1.16
CA ASP A 14 0.70 -9.27 1.07
C ASP A 14 0.58 -8.72 -0.35
N ARG A 15 0.27 -9.59 -1.32
CA ARG A 15 0.26 -9.24 -2.74
C ARG A 15 -1.14 -8.92 -3.27
N VAL A 16 -1.22 -7.82 -4.00
CA VAL A 16 -2.41 -7.34 -4.70
C VAL A 16 -2.11 -7.12 -6.16
N GLU A 17 -3.05 -7.51 -7.03
CA GLU A 17 -2.96 -7.30 -8.46
C GLU A 17 -4.12 -6.45 -8.96
N GLY A 18 -3.81 -5.53 -9.86
CA GLY A 18 -4.80 -4.73 -10.57
C GLY A 18 -4.45 -4.65 -12.05
N ASP A 19 -5.24 -3.89 -12.80
CA ASP A 19 -5.09 -3.81 -14.25
C ASP A 19 -3.77 -3.12 -14.63
N GLY A 20 -2.76 -3.91 -15.03
CA GLY A 20 -1.44 -3.43 -15.43
C GLY A 20 -0.48 -3.05 -14.29
N TRP A 21 -0.80 -3.42 -13.04
CA TRP A 21 0.07 -3.17 -11.88
C TRP A 21 -0.10 -4.23 -10.80
N THR A 22 0.92 -4.36 -9.96
CA THR A 22 0.90 -5.19 -8.75
C THR A 22 1.43 -4.39 -7.57
N ALA A 23 1.03 -4.76 -6.36
CA ALA A 23 1.63 -4.22 -5.15
C ALA A 23 1.89 -5.31 -4.12
N ASP A 24 2.98 -5.13 -3.39
CA ASP A 24 3.37 -5.98 -2.26
C ASP A 24 3.39 -5.12 -1.00
N LEU A 25 2.84 -5.66 0.07
CA LEU A 25 2.79 -5.03 1.38
C LEU A 25 3.84 -5.65 2.29
N SER A 26 4.39 -4.84 3.17
CA SER A 26 5.27 -5.33 4.22
C SER A 26 5.00 -4.53 5.48
N GLU A 27 4.73 -5.24 6.56
CA GLU A 27 4.50 -4.64 7.87
C GLU A 27 5.78 -4.75 8.71
N ALA A 28 6.20 -3.64 9.30
CA ALA A 28 7.34 -3.57 10.21
C ALA A 28 6.91 -2.85 11.49
N SER A 29 7.28 -3.40 12.64
CA SER A 29 7.07 -2.74 13.93
C SER A 29 8.35 -2.02 14.33
N ALA A 30 8.28 -0.71 14.48
CA ALA A 30 9.39 0.10 14.97
C ALA A 30 9.06 0.60 16.37
N ASN A 31 10.03 0.51 17.30
CA ASN A 31 9.92 1.10 18.63
C ASN A 31 10.97 2.21 18.79
N PRO A 32 10.83 3.36 18.10
CA PRO A 32 11.87 4.38 18.04
C PRO A 32 12.09 5.12 19.38
N ALA A 33 11.19 4.97 20.36
CA ALA A 33 11.26 5.69 21.64
C ALA A 33 11.04 4.81 22.88
N GLY A 34 11.04 3.47 22.74
CA GLY A 34 10.91 2.51 23.85
C GLY A 34 9.50 2.40 24.47
N ALA A 35 8.68 3.45 24.38
CA ALA A 35 7.34 3.53 24.97
C ALA A 35 6.19 3.53 23.96
N ILE A 36 6.48 3.65 22.65
CA ILE A 36 5.48 3.72 21.60
C ILE A 36 5.87 2.71 20.51
N GLU A 37 4.99 1.76 20.27
CA GLU A 37 5.09 0.85 19.13
C GLU A 37 4.42 1.51 17.93
N LEU A 38 5.20 1.73 16.87
CA LEU A 38 4.72 2.24 15.60
C LEU A 38 4.66 1.09 14.60
N SER A 39 3.47 0.79 14.11
CA SER A 39 3.29 -0.10 12.97
C SER A 39 3.53 0.70 11.70
N GLU A 40 4.60 0.37 10.99
CA GLU A 40 4.92 0.91 9.68
C GLU A 40 4.49 -0.09 8.61
N VAL A 41 3.69 0.36 7.65
CA VAL A 41 3.29 -0.46 6.50
C VAL A 41 3.94 0.13 5.26
N THR A 42 4.84 -0.62 4.65
CA THR A 42 5.42 -0.31 3.35
C THR A 42 4.57 -0.93 2.26
N VAL A 43 4.27 -0.15 1.21
CA VAL A 43 3.58 -0.63 0.02
C VAL A 43 4.49 -0.38 -1.19
N THR A 44 4.88 -1.45 -1.88
CA THR A 44 5.71 -1.38 -3.08
C THR A 44 4.83 -1.63 -4.29
N PHE A 45 4.79 -0.69 -5.24
CA PHE A 45 4.05 -0.83 -6.49
C PHE A 45 4.99 -1.17 -7.65
N GLU A 46 4.58 -2.12 -8.48
CA GLU A 46 5.27 -2.52 -9.70
C GLU A 46 4.30 -2.47 -10.89
N GLY A 47 4.76 -2.01 -12.05
CA GLY A 47 3.91 -1.84 -13.22
C GLY A 47 4.41 -0.77 -14.17
N GLU A 48 3.62 -0.50 -15.21
CA GLU A 48 3.98 0.52 -16.19
C GLU A 48 3.88 1.94 -15.61
N PRO A 49 4.86 2.84 -15.85
CA PRO A 49 4.86 4.18 -15.26
C PRO A 49 3.60 5.00 -15.56
N ALA A 50 3.01 4.81 -16.75
CA ALA A 50 1.77 5.47 -17.15
C ALA A 50 0.55 5.01 -16.33
N VAL A 51 0.58 3.79 -15.80
CA VAL A 51 -0.44 3.21 -14.90
C VAL A 51 -0.14 3.60 -13.45
N LEU A 52 1.13 3.57 -13.03
CA LEU A 52 1.54 3.84 -11.66
C LEU A 52 1.37 5.30 -11.23
N SER A 53 1.72 6.28 -12.09
CA SER A 53 1.59 7.70 -11.75
C SER A 53 0.19 8.10 -11.25
N PRO A 54 -0.90 7.88 -12.03
CA PRO A 54 -2.24 8.23 -11.56
C PRO A 54 -2.73 7.37 -10.39
N LEU A 55 -2.16 6.17 -10.21
CA LEU A 55 -2.49 5.27 -9.10
C LEU A 55 -1.88 5.75 -7.78
N ILE A 56 -0.61 6.15 -7.77
CA ILE A 56 0.07 6.73 -6.62
C ILE A 56 -0.62 8.03 -6.19
N GLU A 57 -0.99 8.89 -7.14
CA GLU A 57 -1.75 10.12 -6.84
C GLU A 57 -3.12 9.85 -6.19
N ARG A 58 -3.74 8.71 -6.48
CA ARG A 58 -4.99 8.27 -5.83
C ARG A 58 -4.73 7.67 -4.45
N PHE A 59 -3.62 6.97 -4.27
CA PHE A 59 -3.21 6.39 -2.99
C PHE A 59 -2.90 7.48 -1.94
N ASP A 60 -2.07 8.46 -2.29
CA ASP A 60 -1.65 9.54 -1.38
C ASP A 60 -2.83 10.38 -0.86
N ARG A 61 -3.80 10.63 -1.73
CA ARG A 61 -5.01 11.39 -1.39
C ARG A 61 -5.85 10.71 -0.30
N LYS A 62 -5.73 9.39 -0.14
CA LYS A 62 -6.45 8.62 0.87
C LYS A 62 -5.67 8.54 2.19
N ALA A 63 -4.35 8.41 2.14
CA ALA A 63 -3.50 8.40 3.32
C ALA A 63 -3.68 9.67 4.17
N ILE A 64 -3.90 10.82 3.51
CA ILE A 64 -4.16 12.11 4.17
C ILE A 64 -5.54 12.16 4.85
N ARG A 65 -6.54 11.39 4.38
CA ARG A 65 -7.92 11.44 4.90
C ARG A 65 -8.20 10.45 6.04
N ALA A 66 -7.35 9.46 6.27
CA ALA A 66 -7.50 8.54 7.41
C ALA A 66 -6.95 9.11 8.73
N GLY A 67 -6.28 10.27 8.69
CA GLY A 67 -5.75 11.00 9.85
C GLY A 67 -6.61 12.21 10.26
N GLY A 68 -7.94 12.09 10.20
CA GLY A 68 -8.89 13.10 10.68
C GLY A 68 -9.97 12.49 11.55
#